data_AF-A0A3G2Z7Q6-F1
#
_entry.id   AF-A0A3G2Z7Q6-F1
#
_cell.length_a   1.000
_cell.length_b   1.000
_cell.length_c   1.000
_cell.angle_alpha   90.00
_cell.angle_beta   90.00
_cell.angle_gamma   90.00
#
_symmetry.space_group_name_H-M   'P 1'
#
loop_
_entity.id
_entity.type
_entity.pdbx_description
1 polymer ?
#
loop_
_entity_poly.entity_id
_entity_poly.type
_entity_poly.pdbx_seq_one_letter_code
_entity_poly.pdbx_strand_id
1 'polypeptide(L)'
;MSYECSINNSWNEWLAGVIDGDGCLLVSKSGYTSCEITMGLEDEHALAIIKQKLGGSIKLRSGVKALRYRLHNKKGMVELINRINGNIRHTSRIKQLDLICSILKINIKYPSDLTINNGWFSGFFDADGTITYSIKNNHPQLTISVTNKLLVDVVAFKDIFSGNIYYDKGQNGYYKWSIQSRIDI
;
A
#
# COMPACT_ATOMS: atom_id res chain seq x y z
N MET A 1 -20.35 -20.46 -6.66
CA MET A 1 -19.78 -20.30 -5.30
C MET A 1 -18.30 -19.87 -5.30
N SER A 2 -17.56 -19.97 -6.41
CA SER A 2 -16.15 -19.56 -6.52
C SER A 2 -15.91 -18.07 -6.87
N TYR A 3 -16.85 -17.41 -7.55
CA TYR A 3 -16.68 -16.02 -8.01
C TYR A 3 -16.88 -14.94 -6.91
N GLU A 4 -17.74 -15.16 -5.91
CA GLU A 4 -17.89 -14.23 -4.78
C GLU A 4 -16.70 -14.25 -3.82
N CYS A 5 -15.98 -15.38 -3.75
CA CYS A 5 -14.78 -15.52 -2.93
C CYS A 5 -13.57 -14.80 -3.57
N SER A 6 -13.48 -14.75 -4.90
CA SER A 6 -12.38 -14.06 -5.61
C SER A 6 -12.51 -12.53 -5.60
N ILE A 7 -13.73 -11.98 -5.67
CA ILE A 7 -13.95 -10.51 -5.71
C ILE A 7 -13.62 -9.84 -4.37
N ASN A 8 -13.89 -10.50 -3.24
CA ASN A 8 -13.57 -9.95 -1.92
C ASN A 8 -12.06 -9.95 -1.62
N ASN A 9 -11.30 -10.85 -2.23
CA ASN A 9 -9.85 -10.91 -2.02
C ASN A 9 -9.14 -9.73 -2.69
N SER A 10 -9.47 -9.39 -3.94
CA SER A 10 -8.76 -8.32 -4.66
C SER A 10 -8.90 -6.95 -4.01
N TRP A 11 -10.07 -6.62 -3.42
CA TRP A 11 -10.22 -5.34 -2.71
C TRP A 11 -9.46 -5.32 -1.38
N ASN A 12 -9.41 -6.45 -0.65
CA ASN A 12 -8.65 -6.56 0.59
C ASN A 12 -7.12 -6.49 0.32
N GLU A 13 -6.67 -7.13 -0.77
CA GLU A 13 -5.30 -7.06 -1.27
C GLU A 13 -4.94 -5.62 -1.65
N TRP A 14 -5.76 -4.97 -2.47
CA TRP A 14 -5.59 -3.56 -2.83
C TRP A 14 -5.54 -2.65 -1.61
N LEU A 15 -6.46 -2.82 -0.65
CA LEU A 15 -6.46 -2.03 0.59
C LEU A 15 -5.17 -2.22 1.39
N ALA A 16 -4.67 -3.45 1.49
CA ALA A 16 -3.41 -3.73 2.16
C ALA A 16 -2.23 -3.04 1.45
N GLY A 17 -2.24 -3.01 0.10
CA GLY A 17 -1.27 -2.26 -0.70
C GLY A 17 -1.30 -0.75 -0.41
N VAL A 18 -2.49 -0.14 -0.40
CA VAL A 18 -2.64 1.29 -0.07
C VAL A 18 -2.14 1.59 1.35
N ILE A 19 -2.43 0.72 2.32
CA ILE A 19 -1.93 0.88 3.70
C ILE A 19 -0.41 0.72 3.77
N ASP A 20 0.16 -0.16 2.94
CA ASP A 20 1.60 -0.38 2.89
C ASP A 20 2.39 0.78 2.28
N GLY A 21 1.78 1.59 1.40
CA GLY A 21 2.36 2.83 0.90
C GLY A 21 2.07 4.01 1.82
N ASP A 22 0.81 4.44 1.87
CA ASP A 22 0.37 5.70 2.50
C ASP A 22 -0.27 5.55 3.89
N GLY A 23 -0.32 4.31 4.39
CA GLY A 23 -0.97 3.99 5.64
C GLY A 23 -0.06 3.94 6.86
N CYS A 24 -0.71 4.01 8.02
CA CYS A 24 -0.11 3.60 9.28
C CYS A 24 -1.11 2.93 10.20
N LEU A 25 -0.64 1.88 10.86
CA LEU A 25 -1.33 1.16 11.91
C LEU A 25 -0.73 1.61 13.25
N LEU A 26 -1.57 2.16 14.12
CA LEU A 26 -1.15 2.87 15.32
C LEU A 26 -1.80 2.28 16.57
N VAL A 27 -1.05 2.34 17.67
CA VAL A 27 -1.52 2.03 19.01
C VAL A 27 -1.21 3.22 19.89
N SER A 28 -2.25 3.79 20.51
CA SER A 28 -2.09 4.87 21.48
C SER A 28 -1.48 4.37 22.80
N LYS A 29 -0.97 5.29 23.63
CA LYS A 29 -0.46 4.96 24.97
C LYS A 29 -1.48 4.24 25.86
N SER A 30 -2.77 4.47 25.63
CA SER A 30 -3.87 3.83 26.37
C SER A 30 -4.34 2.51 25.74
N GLY A 31 -3.64 1.99 24.71
CA GLY A 31 -3.96 0.72 24.07
C GLY A 31 -5.03 0.79 22.96
N TYR A 32 -5.55 1.98 22.63
CA TYR A 32 -6.49 2.12 21.51
C TYR A 32 -5.76 1.99 20.17
N THR A 33 -6.27 1.09 19.32
CA THR A 33 -5.78 0.84 17.96
C THR A 33 -6.44 1.78 16.95
N SER A 34 -5.70 2.23 15.94
CA SER A 34 -6.25 3.01 14.83
C SER A 34 -5.49 2.76 13.53
N CYS A 35 -6.16 3.02 12.40
CA CYS A 35 -5.55 3.10 11.07
C CYS A 35 -5.71 4.53 10.55
N GLU A 36 -4.66 5.07 9.94
CA GLU A 36 -4.72 6.31 9.17
C GLU A 36 -4.14 6.08 7.77
N ILE A 37 -4.74 6.69 6.76
CA ILE A 37 -4.25 6.73 5.38
C ILE A 37 -4.27 8.20 4.96
N THR A 38 -3.17 8.71 4.41
CA THR A 38 -3.09 10.12 3.95
C THR A 38 -2.75 10.14 2.47
N MET A 39 -3.62 10.69 1.63
CA MET A 39 -3.44 10.77 0.17
C MET A 39 -3.68 12.21 -0.33
N GLY A 40 -3.38 12.46 -1.61
CA GLY A 40 -3.65 13.74 -2.28
C GLY A 40 -5.13 14.13 -2.26
N LEU A 41 -5.43 15.38 -2.63
CA LEU A 41 -6.84 15.80 -2.80
C LEU A 41 -7.50 15.09 -3.99
N GLU A 42 -6.70 14.82 -5.02
CA GLU A 42 -7.04 14.07 -6.21
C GLU A 42 -7.54 12.64 -5.90
N ASP A 43 -7.08 12.05 -4.80
CA ASP A 43 -7.41 10.68 -4.39
C ASP A 43 -8.57 10.59 -3.39
N GLU A 44 -9.36 11.67 -3.24
CA GLU A 44 -10.51 11.70 -2.32
C GLU A 44 -11.45 10.50 -2.54
N HIS A 45 -11.65 10.11 -3.80
CA HIS A 45 -12.54 9.02 -4.15
C HIS A 45 -12.08 7.67 -3.57
N ALA A 46 -10.77 7.39 -3.58
CA ALA A 46 -10.20 6.18 -2.99
C ALA A 46 -10.49 6.13 -1.48
N LEU A 47 -10.25 7.25 -0.77
CA LEU A 47 -10.56 7.34 0.66
C LEU A 47 -12.06 7.22 0.94
N ALA A 48 -12.91 7.76 0.07
CA ALA A 48 -14.37 7.67 0.19
C ALA A 48 -14.87 6.21 0.09
N ILE A 49 -14.31 5.41 -0.83
CA ILE A 49 -14.62 3.97 -0.94
C ILE A 49 -14.21 3.22 0.34
N ILE A 50 -13.02 3.51 0.87
CA ILE A 50 -12.55 2.89 2.12
C ILE A 50 -13.49 3.25 3.27
N LYS A 51 -13.86 4.53 3.40
CA LYS A 51 -14.82 5.01 4.40
C LYS A 51 -16.20 4.37 4.24
N GLN A 52 -16.69 4.19 3.03
CA GLN A 52 -17.99 3.56 2.78
C GLN A 52 -18.02 2.11 3.29
N LYS A 53 -16.92 1.37 3.12
CA LYS A 53 -16.82 -0.04 3.53
C LYS A 53 -16.50 -0.24 5.02
N LEU A 54 -15.64 0.60 5.60
CA LEU A 54 -15.11 0.40 6.96
C LEU A 54 -15.63 1.43 7.98
N GLY A 55 -16.33 2.46 7.54
CA GLY A 55 -16.67 3.63 8.36
C GLY A 55 -15.45 4.53 8.60
N GLY A 56 -15.44 5.26 9.71
CA GLY A 56 -14.38 6.22 10.04
C GLY A 56 -14.66 7.64 9.50
N SER A 57 -13.61 8.46 9.45
CA SER A 57 -13.72 9.87 9.05
C SER A 57 -12.64 10.27 8.07
N ILE A 58 -12.98 11.15 7.13
CA ILE A 58 -12.03 11.81 6.23
C ILE A 58 -12.00 13.29 6.62
N LYS A 59 -10.80 13.86 6.76
CA LYS A 59 -10.59 15.28 7.08
C LYS A 59 -9.42 15.84 6.28
N LEU A 60 -9.49 17.12 5.95
CA LEU A 60 -8.36 17.86 5.36
C LEU A 60 -7.18 17.89 6.33
N ARG A 61 -5.96 17.80 5.79
CA ARG A 61 -4.72 18.07 6.52
C ARG A 61 -4.39 19.55 6.42
N SER A 62 -4.19 20.21 7.56
CA SER A 62 -3.84 21.64 7.58
C SER A 62 -2.48 21.88 6.93
N GLY A 63 -2.40 22.91 6.08
CA GLY A 63 -1.15 23.37 5.46
C GLY A 63 -0.63 22.53 4.29
N VAL A 64 -1.36 21.49 3.87
CA VAL A 64 -0.99 20.64 2.72
C VAL A 64 -2.22 20.30 1.87
N LYS A 65 -2.03 20.01 0.59
CA LYS A 65 -3.09 19.56 -0.33
C LYS A 65 -3.33 18.05 -0.17
N ALA A 66 -3.78 17.63 1.01
CA ALA A 66 -3.99 16.21 1.32
C ALA A 66 -5.19 15.97 2.23
N LEU A 67 -5.75 14.76 2.13
CA LEU A 67 -6.82 14.24 2.97
C LEU A 67 -6.29 13.14 3.88
N ARG A 68 -6.85 13.03 5.09
CA ARG A 68 -6.56 11.94 6.02
C ARG A 68 -7.84 11.17 6.31
N TYR A 69 -7.84 9.90 5.95
CA TYR A 69 -8.75 8.91 6.50
C TYR A 69 -8.28 8.45 7.88
N ARG A 70 -9.20 8.29 8.83
CA ARG A 70 -8.92 7.75 10.16
C ARG A 70 -10.02 6.80 10.63
N LEU A 71 -9.62 5.60 11.03
CA LEU A 71 -10.45 4.57 11.66
C LEU A 71 -9.89 4.27 13.06
N HIS A 72 -10.73 4.32 14.09
CA HIS A 72 -10.27 4.09 15.48
C HIS A 72 -11.32 3.43 16.37
N ASN A 73 -12.53 3.18 15.86
CA ASN A 73 -13.54 2.45 16.64
C ASN A 73 -13.21 0.95 16.61
N LYS A 74 -13.44 0.26 17.73
CA LYS A 74 -13.04 -1.15 17.92
C LYS A 74 -13.61 -2.09 16.84
N LYS A 75 -14.89 -1.96 16.51
CA LYS A 75 -15.56 -2.81 15.51
C LYS A 75 -14.91 -2.67 14.14
N GLY A 76 -14.71 -1.43 13.67
CA GLY A 76 -14.08 -1.15 12.39
C GLY A 76 -12.62 -1.59 12.35
N MET A 77 -11.87 -1.46 13.45
CA MET A 77 -10.49 -1.95 13.52
C MET A 77 -10.43 -3.48 13.42
N VAL A 78 -11.28 -4.22 14.13
CA VAL A 78 -11.32 -5.68 14.01
C VAL A 78 -11.66 -6.10 12.58
N GLU A 79 -12.63 -5.44 11.95
CA GLU A 79 -13.01 -5.68 10.55
C GLU A 79 -11.85 -5.40 9.58
N LEU A 80 -11.17 -4.26 9.74
CA LEU A 80 -10.00 -3.89 8.95
C LEU A 80 -8.90 -4.95 9.08
N ILE A 81 -8.52 -5.31 10.31
CA ILE A 81 -7.44 -6.26 10.56
C ILE A 81 -7.78 -7.63 9.97
N ASN A 82 -9.01 -8.12 10.13
CA ASN A 82 -9.40 -9.41 9.52
C ASN A 82 -9.30 -9.41 7.99
N ARG A 83 -9.48 -8.25 7.33
CA ARG A 83 -9.39 -8.11 5.87
C ARG A 83 -7.95 -8.08 5.36
N ILE A 84 -7.07 -7.35 6.04
CA ILE A 84 -5.69 -7.12 5.58
C ILE A 84 -4.67 -8.13 6.15
N ASN A 85 -5.05 -8.90 7.19
CA ASN A 85 -4.16 -9.87 7.82
C ASN A 85 -3.83 -11.02 6.86
N GLY A 86 -2.55 -11.18 6.55
CA GLY A 86 -2.06 -12.06 5.47
C GLY A 86 -1.85 -11.35 4.13
N ASN A 87 -2.13 -10.05 4.02
CA ASN A 87 -1.89 -9.25 2.80
C ASN A 87 -0.86 -8.12 3.01
N ILE A 88 -0.62 -7.67 4.25
CA ILE A 88 0.39 -6.66 4.58
C ILE A 88 1.80 -7.21 4.37
N ARG A 89 2.60 -6.51 3.56
CA ARG A 89 3.93 -6.90 3.10
C ARG A 89 5.02 -5.92 3.52
N HIS A 90 4.71 -4.63 3.64
CA HIS A 90 5.73 -3.63 3.92
C HIS A 90 6.32 -3.82 5.31
N THR A 91 7.65 -3.83 5.40
CA THR A 91 8.39 -4.22 6.61
C THR A 91 7.97 -3.44 7.86
N SER A 92 7.76 -2.12 7.74
CA SER A 92 7.28 -1.29 8.87
C SER A 92 5.82 -1.55 9.25
N ARG A 93 4.96 -1.86 8.28
CA ARG A 93 3.52 -2.13 8.50
C ARG A 93 3.30 -3.50 9.10
N ILE A 94 4.12 -4.50 8.77
CA ILE A 94 4.12 -5.82 9.44
C ILE A 94 4.34 -5.65 10.95
N LYS A 95 5.33 -4.85 11.36
CA LYS A 95 5.60 -4.58 12.79
C LYS A 95 4.42 -3.90 13.49
N GLN A 96 3.76 -2.97 12.81
CA GLN A 96 2.59 -2.29 13.35
C GLN A 96 1.38 -3.23 13.45
N LEU A 97 1.18 -4.09 12.43
CA LEU A 97 0.13 -5.10 12.40
C LEU A 97 0.29 -6.10 13.55
N ASP A 98 1.50 -6.59 13.80
CA ASP A 98 1.82 -7.52 14.89
C ASP A 98 1.41 -6.97 16.26
N LEU A 99 1.74 -5.70 16.52
CA LEU A 99 1.33 -5.02 17.75
C LEU A 99 -0.19 -4.90 17.88
N ILE A 100 -0.89 -4.54 16.79
CA ILE A 100 -2.36 -4.46 16.80
C ILE A 100 -3.00 -5.83 17.00
N CYS A 101 -2.51 -6.86 16.30
CA CYS A 101 -2.96 -8.24 16.42
C CYS A 101 -2.87 -8.74 17.87
N SER A 102 -1.76 -8.43 18.55
CA SER A 102 -1.55 -8.74 19.97
C SER A 102 -2.61 -8.11 20.87
N ILE A 103 -2.96 -6.83 20.65
CA ILE A 103 -3.96 -6.10 21.44
C ILE A 103 -5.38 -6.60 21.17
N LEU A 104 -5.69 -6.88 19.90
CA LEU A 104 -7.00 -7.36 19.47
C LEU A 104 -7.18 -8.88 19.71
N LYS A 105 -6.13 -9.59 20.13
CA LYS A 105 -6.08 -11.05 20.29
C LYS A 105 -6.43 -11.79 18.99
N ILE A 106 -5.86 -11.31 17.88
CA ILE A 106 -5.97 -11.91 16.55
C ILE A 106 -4.62 -12.55 16.21
N ASN A 107 -4.62 -13.78 15.72
CA ASN A 107 -3.39 -14.42 15.26
C ASN A 107 -2.89 -13.73 13.98
N ILE A 108 -1.65 -13.25 14.00
CA ILE A 108 -1.02 -12.65 12.81
C ILE A 108 -0.81 -13.71 11.72
N LYS A 109 -1.04 -13.31 10.48
CA LYS A 109 -0.72 -14.07 9.27
C LYS A 109 0.26 -13.25 8.44
N TYR A 110 1.34 -13.90 8.03
CA TYR A 110 2.29 -13.33 7.08
C TYR A 110 1.84 -13.62 5.64
N PRO A 111 2.08 -12.70 4.70
CA PRO A 111 1.67 -12.89 3.31
C PRO A 111 2.47 -14.01 2.66
N SER A 112 1.82 -14.75 1.75
CA SER A 112 2.52 -15.62 0.80
C SER A 112 3.26 -14.78 -0.25
N ASP A 113 4.12 -15.40 -1.05
CA ASP A 113 4.82 -14.72 -2.14
C ASP A 113 3.84 -13.93 -3.04
N LEU A 114 4.29 -12.75 -3.46
CA LEU A 114 3.51 -11.90 -4.35
C LEU A 114 3.52 -12.51 -5.74
N THR A 115 2.37 -12.46 -6.43
CA THR A 115 2.22 -12.97 -7.80
C THR A 115 1.57 -11.91 -8.68
N ILE A 116 1.67 -12.08 -10.00
CA ILE A 116 1.06 -11.17 -10.99
C ILE A 116 -0.47 -11.04 -10.83
N ASN A 117 -1.13 -12.04 -10.24
CA ASN A 117 -2.59 -12.10 -10.08
C ASN A 117 -3.06 -11.57 -8.70
N ASN A 118 -2.18 -10.92 -7.93
CA ASN A 118 -2.51 -10.39 -6.60
C ASN A 118 -2.73 -8.87 -6.65
N GLY A 119 -3.85 -8.40 -6.12
CA GLY A 119 -4.25 -6.98 -6.14
C GLY A 119 -3.44 -6.06 -5.20
N TRP A 120 -2.50 -6.58 -4.43
CA TRP A 120 -1.72 -5.76 -3.50
C TRP A 120 -0.87 -4.73 -4.22
N PHE A 121 -0.25 -5.11 -5.33
CA PHE A 121 0.65 -4.20 -6.04
C PHE A 121 -0.08 -3.00 -6.62
N SER A 122 -1.32 -3.15 -7.10
CA SER A 122 -2.09 -2.00 -7.59
C SER A 122 -2.38 -0.99 -6.49
N GLY A 123 -2.74 -1.45 -5.29
CA GLY A 123 -2.95 -0.55 -4.16
C GLY A 123 -1.68 0.12 -3.67
N PHE A 124 -0.57 -0.61 -3.66
CA PHE A 124 0.74 -0.03 -3.32
C PHE A 124 1.21 0.97 -4.39
N PHE A 125 0.92 0.70 -5.66
CA PHE A 125 1.23 1.58 -6.77
C PHE A 125 0.35 2.84 -6.78
N ASP A 126 -0.92 2.75 -6.39
CA ASP A 126 -1.79 3.93 -6.22
C ASP A 126 -1.25 4.89 -5.14
N ALA A 127 -0.47 4.38 -4.16
CA ALA A 127 0.17 5.18 -3.12
C ALA A 127 1.56 5.72 -3.52
N ASP A 128 2.47 4.83 -3.96
CA ASP A 128 3.90 5.15 -4.16
C ASP A 128 4.39 4.96 -5.62
N GLY A 129 3.48 4.63 -6.53
CA GLY A 129 3.77 4.40 -7.94
C GLY A 129 4.02 5.69 -8.72
N THR A 130 4.81 5.58 -9.78
CA THR A 130 5.04 6.67 -10.72
C THR A 130 5.04 6.14 -12.14
N ILE A 131 4.22 6.75 -12.98
CA ILE A 131 4.27 6.60 -14.43
C ILE A 131 4.73 7.94 -15.00
N THR A 132 5.83 7.94 -15.75
CA THR A 132 6.36 9.13 -16.40
C THR A 132 6.84 8.79 -17.81
N TYR A 133 7.10 9.80 -18.63
CA TYR A 133 7.73 9.61 -19.93
C TYR A 133 8.78 10.68 -20.18
N SER A 134 9.73 10.36 -21.05
CA SER A 134 10.73 11.30 -21.54
C SER A 134 10.95 11.07 -23.03
N ILE A 135 11.46 12.07 -23.76
CA ILE A 135 11.84 11.90 -25.16
C ILE A 135 13.31 11.50 -25.23
N LYS A 136 13.60 10.31 -25.77
CA LYS A 136 14.95 9.80 -25.99
C LYS A 136 15.12 9.51 -27.47
N ASN A 137 16.10 10.15 -28.12
CA ASN A 137 16.34 10.04 -29.56
C ASN A 137 15.07 10.31 -30.40
N ASN A 138 14.32 11.37 -30.08
CA ASN A 138 13.03 11.71 -30.70
C ASN A 138 11.91 10.66 -30.55
N HIS A 139 12.07 9.68 -29.66
CA HIS A 139 11.04 8.70 -29.34
C HIS A 139 10.59 8.82 -27.87
N PRO A 140 9.29 8.74 -27.58
CA PRO A 140 8.82 8.68 -26.21
C PRO A 140 9.26 7.36 -25.55
N GLN A 141 9.84 7.46 -24.36
CA GLN A 141 10.17 6.34 -23.49
C GLN A 141 9.37 6.47 -22.20
N LEU A 142 8.48 5.51 -21.96
CA LEU A 142 7.75 5.38 -20.71
C LEU A 142 8.68 4.83 -19.62
N THR A 143 8.48 5.27 -18.39
CA THR A 143 9.07 4.71 -17.18
C THR A 143 7.97 4.49 -16.16
N ILE A 144 7.83 3.24 -15.71
CA ILE A 144 7.01 2.88 -14.56
C ILE A 144 7.98 2.57 -13.42
N SER A 145 7.74 3.12 -12.24
CA SER A 145 8.65 2.93 -11.11
C SER A 145 7.98 3.05 -9.76
N VAL A 146 8.63 2.45 -8.76
CA VAL A 146 8.28 2.57 -7.33
C VAL A 146 9.58 2.76 -6.55
N THR A 147 9.55 3.60 -5.53
CA THR A 147 10.72 3.89 -4.68
C THR A 147 10.42 3.54 -3.24
N ASN A 148 11.33 2.82 -2.58
CA ASN A 148 11.21 2.52 -1.16
C ASN A 148 12.58 2.61 -0.46
N LYS A 149 12.56 2.80 0.86
CA LYS A 149 13.77 2.92 1.66
C LYS A 149 14.54 1.59 1.78
N LEU A 150 13.83 0.46 1.85
CA LEU A 150 14.47 -0.85 2.03
C LEU A 150 14.36 -1.70 0.77
N LEU A 151 15.45 -2.40 0.43
CA LEU A 151 15.49 -3.30 -0.74
C LEU A 151 14.43 -4.41 -0.65
N VAL A 152 14.23 -4.96 0.56
CA VAL A 152 13.28 -6.06 0.79
C VAL A 152 11.84 -5.68 0.40
N ASP A 153 11.48 -4.39 0.47
CA ASP A 153 10.13 -3.90 0.15
C ASP A 153 9.91 -3.70 -1.37
N VAL A 154 10.96 -3.85 -2.21
CA VAL A 154 10.87 -3.70 -3.68
C VAL A 154 11.46 -4.87 -4.48
N VAL A 155 12.21 -5.78 -3.83
CA VAL A 155 12.95 -6.84 -4.52
C VAL A 155 12.05 -7.76 -5.35
N ALA A 156 10.87 -8.08 -4.83
CA ALA A 156 9.90 -8.95 -5.50
C ALA A 156 9.41 -8.38 -6.84
N PHE A 157 9.43 -7.06 -7.03
CA PHE A 157 8.91 -6.44 -8.26
C PHE A 157 9.78 -6.76 -9.47
N LYS A 158 11.08 -6.96 -9.25
CA LYS A 158 11.99 -7.36 -10.32
C LYS A 158 11.63 -8.74 -10.88
N ASP A 159 11.31 -9.68 -10.01
CA ASP A 159 11.02 -11.05 -10.42
C ASP A 159 9.61 -11.19 -11.01
N ILE A 160 8.67 -10.37 -10.55
CA ILE A 160 7.26 -10.43 -10.97
C ILE A 160 7.02 -9.63 -12.25
N PHE A 161 7.59 -8.43 -12.34
CA PHE A 161 7.31 -7.47 -13.41
C PHE A 161 8.50 -7.22 -14.32
N SER A 162 9.61 -7.95 -14.17
CA SER A 162 10.89 -7.64 -14.81
C SER A 162 11.41 -6.25 -14.38
N GLY A 163 12.21 -5.60 -15.22
CA GLY A 163 12.84 -4.33 -14.91
C GLY A 163 14.08 -4.46 -14.02
N ASN A 164 14.49 -3.34 -13.43
CA ASN A 164 15.74 -3.22 -12.68
C ASN A 164 15.52 -2.48 -11.37
N ILE A 165 16.32 -2.86 -10.37
CA ILE A 165 16.41 -2.16 -9.08
C ILE A 165 17.77 -1.50 -8.99
N TYR A 166 17.78 -0.22 -8.61
CA TYR A 166 19.00 0.52 -8.37
C TYR A 166 18.93 1.29 -7.06
N TYR A 167 20.09 1.55 -6.46
CA TYR A 167 20.22 2.33 -5.23
C TYR A 167 20.44 3.80 -5.54
N ASP A 168 19.47 4.63 -5.18
CA ASP A 168 19.53 6.08 -5.30
C ASP A 168 20.15 6.68 -4.04
N LYS A 169 21.31 7.32 -4.21
CA LYS A 169 22.05 7.99 -3.11
C LYS A 169 21.49 9.37 -2.76
N GLY A 170 20.56 9.91 -3.54
CA GLY A 170 20.17 11.32 -3.54
C GLY A 170 19.52 11.86 -2.28
N GLN A 171 19.03 11.02 -1.35
CA GLN A 171 18.38 11.46 -0.10
C GLN A 171 18.53 10.42 1.03
N ASN A 172 19.73 10.19 1.57
CA ASN A 172 19.99 9.16 2.60
C ASN A 172 19.73 7.70 2.14
N GLY A 173 19.69 7.44 0.84
CA GLY A 173 19.63 6.09 0.29
C GLY A 173 18.22 5.52 0.16
N TYR A 174 17.77 5.30 -1.07
CA TYR A 174 16.53 4.61 -1.40
C TYR A 174 16.79 3.57 -2.50
N TYR A 175 15.94 2.55 -2.58
CA TYR A 175 15.90 1.60 -3.68
C TYR A 175 14.75 1.94 -4.61
N LYS A 176 15.05 2.04 -5.89
CA LYS A 176 14.06 2.30 -6.92
C LYS A 176 13.97 1.11 -7.86
N TRP A 177 12.79 0.49 -7.91
CA TRP A 177 12.43 -0.43 -8.98
C TRP A 177 11.92 0.39 -10.16
N SER A 178 12.37 0.07 -11.37
CA SER A 178 11.93 0.73 -12.60
C SER A 178 11.89 -0.22 -13.79
N ILE A 179 10.93 0.02 -14.67
CA ILE A 179 10.79 -0.67 -15.95
C ILE A 179 10.60 0.34 -17.08
N GLN A 180 11.29 0.11 -18.19
CA GLN A 180 11.37 0.99 -19.36
C GLN A 180 11.41 0.24 -20.70
N SER A 181 11.57 -1.09 -20.65
CA SER A 181 11.64 -1.93 -21.86
C SER A 181 10.28 -1.96 -22.52
N ARG A 182 10.25 -1.74 -23.84
CA ARG A 182 9.02 -1.81 -24.63
C ARG A 182 8.40 -3.22 -24.66
N ILE A 183 9.19 -4.26 -24.42
CA ILE A 183 8.67 -5.64 -24.41
C ILE A 183 7.97 -5.94 -23.07
N ASP A 184 8.35 -5.22 -22.02
CA ASP A 184 7.87 -5.47 -20.66
C ASP A 184 6.73 -4.50 -20.23
N ILE A 185 6.51 -3.43 -21.01
CA ILE A 185 5.45 -2.41 -20.85
C ILE A 185 4.39 -2.60 -21.92
#